data_AF-A0A4Y4DQ97-F1
#
_entry.id   AF-A0A4Y4DQ97-F1
#
_cell.length_a   1.000
_cell.length_b   1.000
_cell.length_c   1.000
_cell.angle_alpha   90.00
_cell.angle_beta   90.00
_cell.angle_gamma   90.00
#
_symmetry.space_group_name_H-M   'P 1'
#
loop_
_entity.id
_entity.type
_entity.pdbx_description
1 polymer ?
#
loop_
_entity_poly.entity_id
_entity_poly.type
_entity_poly.pdbx_seq_one_letter_code
_entity_poly.pdbx_strand_id
1 'polypeptide(L)'
;MYFDSKPSNWSRQAVRLAAPLAALSLLLAGCSAATESAANSASESTASASAAFDEFGLQGLDGQQVVDKLEKTKTAERPSGLTASVRPAELVLSAKSGEQKTLPLPEDKFYLSVAPYLAQSHDCTYHSLTTCQGELANQNVTVSFTADDGRKILDHAKLTTNDNGFVGLWLPRNITGELTITSDGLSATQQVGTGRSDPTCLTTMKLA
;
A
#
# COMPACT_ATOMS: atom_id res chain seq x y z
N MET A 1 35.00 -50.08 19.99
CA MET A 1 33.62 -50.60 20.14
C MET A 1 32.72 -49.57 19.45
N TYR A 2 32.55 -49.64 18.13
CA TYR A 2 31.59 -50.43 17.33
C TYR A 2 30.14 -49.87 17.34
N PHE A 3 29.77 -49.28 16.19
CA PHE A 3 28.43 -49.14 15.55
C PHE A 3 27.40 -48.21 16.24
N ASP A 4 26.53 -47.47 15.54
CA ASP A 4 25.91 -47.76 14.25
C ASP A 4 25.38 -46.48 13.55
N SER A 5 25.38 -46.50 12.22
CA SER A 5 24.87 -45.45 11.32
C SER A 5 23.60 -45.96 10.62
N LYS A 6 22.51 -45.19 10.59
CA LYS A 6 21.34 -45.48 9.75
C LYS A 6 21.17 -44.43 8.65
N PRO A 7 21.24 -44.81 7.37
CA PRO A 7 20.61 -44.09 6.28
C PRO A 7 19.26 -44.74 5.91
N SER A 8 18.19 -43.94 5.84
CA SER A 8 16.91 -44.38 5.28
C SER A 8 16.89 -44.15 3.77
N ASN A 9 17.04 -45.23 3.03
CA ASN A 9 16.80 -45.31 1.60
C ASN A 9 15.29 -45.46 1.35
N TRP A 10 14.68 -44.52 0.62
CA TRP A 10 13.38 -44.77 -0.01
C TRP A 10 13.55 -45.11 -1.48
N SER A 11 13.05 -46.31 -1.77
CA SER A 11 13.19 -47.11 -2.96
C SER A 11 12.51 -46.49 -4.18
N ARG A 12 13.25 -46.51 -5.28
CA ARG A 12 12.71 -46.42 -6.65
C ARG A 12 11.89 -47.68 -6.92
N GLN A 13 10.64 -47.52 -7.35
CA GLN A 13 9.93 -48.58 -8.07
C GLN A 13 9.60 -48.07 -9.47
N ALA A 14 10.37 -48.59 -10.42
CA ALA A 14 10.07 -48.53 -11.84
C ALA A 14 9.25 -49.77 -12.18
N VAL A 15 8.05 -49.58 -12.72
CA VAL A 15 7.31 -50.65 -13.42
C VAL A 15 7.13 -50.18 -14.85
N ARG A 16 7.81 -50.86 -15.76
CA ARG A 16 7.57 -50.80 -17.21
C ARG A 16 6.76 -52.03 -17.60
N LEU A 17 5.61 -51.83 -18.23
CA LEU A 17 4.97 -52.82 -19.10
C LEU A 17 4.33 -52.10 -20.30
N ALA A 18 4.41 -52.77 -21.45
CA ALA A 18 4.32 -52.21 -22.80
C ALA A 18 2.91 -52.17 -23.42
N ALA A 19 2.84 -51.46 -24.55
CA ALA A 19 1.75 -51.09 -25.47
C ALA A 19 0.75 -52.20 -25.89
N PRO A 20 -0.41 -51.81 -26.49
CA PRO A 20 -0.45 -51.62 -27.95
C PRO A 20 -1.28 -50.42 -28.46
N LEU A 21 -1.06 -50.10 -29.74
CA LEU A 21 -1.74 -49.11 -30.57
C LEU A 21 -3.26 -49.33 -30.68
N ALA A 22 -4.02 -48.24 -30.64
CA ALA A 22 -5.29 -48.12 -31.36
C ALA A 22 -5.42 -46.69 -31.91
N ALA A 23 -5.32 -46.58 -33.23
CA ALA A 23 -5.66 -45.37 -33.96
C ALA A 23 -7.18 -45.24 -34.04
N LEU A 24 -7.73 -44.12 -33.58
CA LEU A 24 -9.11 -43.74 -33.88
C LEU A 24 -9.13 -42.25 -34.23
N SER A 25 -9.13 -42.00 -35.53
CA SER A 25 -9.39 -40.71 -36.15
C SER A 25 -10.84 -40.30 -35.93
N LEU A 26 -11.09 -39.30 -35.08
CA LEU A 26 -12.32 -38.52 -35.10
C LEU A 26 -12.03 -37.15 -35.71
N LEU A 27 -12.56 -36.94 -36.91
CA LEU A 27 -12.74 -35.63 -37.52
C LEU A 27 -13.84 -34.90 -36.75
N LEU A 28 -13.48 -33.92 -35.91
CA LEU A 28 -14.42 -32.88 -35.50
C LEU A 28 -14.11 -31.61 -36.29
N ALA A 29 -14.85 -31.43 -37.38
CA ALA A 29 -15.14 -30.10 -37.88
C ALA A 29 -16.16 -29.46 -36.92
N GLY A 30 -15.70 -28.55 -36.08
CA GLY A 30 -16.54 -27.76 -35.18
C GLY A 30 -16.00 -26.35 -35.10
N CYS A 31 -16.63 -25.43 -35.83
CA CYS A 31 -16.41 -24.00 -35.71
C CYS A 31 -16.60 -23.54 -34.26
N SER A 32 -15.67 -22.74 -33.74
CA SER A 32 -16.02 -21.71 -32.78
C SER A 32 -15.11 -20.52 -33.00
N ALA A 33 -15.65 -19.54 -33.72
CA ALA A 33 -15.13 -18.19 -33.75
C ALA A 33 -15.51 -17.53 -32.41
N ALA A 34 -14.53 -17.35 -31.53
CA ALA A 34 -14.61 -16.41 -30.41
C ALA A 34 -13.21 -16.21 -29.84
N THR A 35 -12.39 -15.38 -30.50
CA THR A 35 -11.10 -14.96 -29.93
C THR A 35 -10.79 -13.48 -30.18
N GLU A 36 -11.83 -12.65 -30.35
CA GLU A 36 -11.70 -11.19 -30.44
C GLU A 36 -12.41 -10.42 -29.32
N SER A 37 -13.13 -11.09 -28.41
CA SER A 37 -13.93 -10.37 -27.40
C SER A 37 -13.18 -9.95 -26.12
N ALA A 38 -11.99 -10.49 -25.85
CA ALA A 38 -11.26 -10.20 -24.61
C ALA A 38 -10.49 -8.87 -24.65
N ALA A 39 -10.07 -8.41 -25.84
CA ALA A 39 -9.36 -7.14 -25.99
C ALA A 39 -10.31 -5.92 -25.89
N ASN A 40 -11.53 -6.03 -26.41
CA ASN A 40 -12.49 -4.92 -26.40
C ASN A 40 -13.04 -4.64 -24.97
N SER A 41 -13.31 -5.69 -24.19
CA SER A 41 -13.83 -5.55 -22.83
C SER A 41 -12.80 -5.03 -21.82
N ALA A 42 -11.51 -5.34 -21.99
CA ALA A 42 -10.45 -4.78 -21.15
C ALA A 42 -10.22 -3.29 -21.46
N SER A 43 -10.25 -2.88 -22.73
CA SER A 43 -10.15 -1.48 -23.13
C SER A 43 -11.37 -0.64 -22.71
N GLU A 44 -12.60 -1.16 -22.84
CA GLU A 44 -13.81 -0.47 -22.35
C GLU A 44 -13.87 -0.36 -20.82
N SER A 45 -13.45 -1.40 -20.09
CA SER A 45 -13.41 -1.38 -18.63
C SER A 45 -12.37 -0.39 -18.09
N THR A 46 -11.21 -0.29 -18.75
CA THR A 46 -10.15 0.65 -18.34
C THR A 46 -10.52 2.09 -18.69
N ALA A 47 -11.16 2.31 -19.85
CA ALA A 47 -11.67 3.63 -20.23
C ALA A 47 -12.79 4.11 -19.31
N SER A 48 -13.76 3.25 -18.99
CA SER A 48 -14.86 3.57 -18.07
C SER A 48 -14.36 3.85 -16.65
N ALA A 49 -13.42 3.03 -16.14
CA ALA A 49 -12.78 3.29 -14.86
C ALA A 49 -12.01 4.62 -14.86
N SER A 50 -11.38 5.02 -15.97
CA SER A 50 -10.67 6.31 -16.03
C SER A 50 -11.60 7.52 -16.01
N ALA A 51 -12.74 7.45 -16.71
CA ALA A 51 -13.74 8.52 -16.77
C ALA A 51 -14.38 8.78 -15.40
N ALA A 52 -14.54 7.73 -14.58
CA ALA A 52 -15.08 7.82 -13.23
C ALA A 52 -14.22 8.67 -12.27
N PHE A 53 -12.94 8.88 -12.58
CA PHE A 53 -12.05 9.72 -11.75
C PHE A 53 -11.77 11.09 -12.36
N ASP A 54 -12.36 11.41 -13.52
CA ASP A 54 -12.05 12.66 -14.22
C ASP A 54 -12.53 13.90 -13.45
N GLU A 55 -13.64 13.77 -12.72
CA GLU A 55 -14.20 14.84 -11.90
C GLU A 55 -13.31 15.23 -10.70
N PHE A 56 -12.39 14.35 -10.28
CA PHE A 56 -11.52 14.60 -9.12
C PHE A 56 -10.23 15.37 -9.48
N GLY A 57 -10.03 15.70 -10.77
CA GLY A 57 -8.87 16.47 -11.22
C GLY A 57 -7.54 15.78 -10.94
N LEU A 58 -7.49 14.45 -11.08
CA LEU A 58 -6.30 13.62 -10.86
C LEU A 58 -5.62 13.20 -12.18
N GLN A 59 -6.06 13.72 -13.33
CA GLN A 59 -5.50 13.33 -14.62
C GLN A 59 -4.02 13.69 -14.72
N GLY A 60 -3.24 12.79 -15.32
CA GLY A 60 -1.81 13.00 -15.57
C GLY A 60 -0.90 12.96 -14.33
N LEU A 61 -1.47 12.78 -13.13
CA LEU A 61 -0.69 12.63 -11.91
C LEU A 61 -0.30 11.16 -11.68
N ASP A 62 0.94 10.93 -11.27
CA ASP A 62 1.38 9.64 -10.75
C ASP A 62 0.87 9.41 -9.30
N GLY A 63 1.07 8.20 -8.78
CA GLY A 63 0.58 7.84 -7.45
C GLY A 63 1.14 8.71 -6.33
N GLN A 64 2.41 9.09 -6.39
CA GLN A 64 3.02 9.98 -5.38
C GLN A 64 2.42 11.38 -5.47
N GLN A 65 2.27 11.92 -6.67
CA GLN A 65 1.67 13.24 -6.89
C GLN A 65 0.22 13.30 -6.44
N VAL A 66 -0.56 12.22 -6.63
CA VAL A 66 -1.93 12.15 -6.11
C VAL A 66 -1.94 12.12 -4.58
N VAL A 67 -1.06 11.35 -3.93
CA VAL A 67 -0.92 11.36 -2.46
C VAL A 67 -0.59 12.77 -1.96
N ASP A 68 0.45 13.39 -2.51
CA ASP A 68 0.91 14.72 -2.10
C ASP A 68 -0.16 15.79 -2.30
N LYS A 69 -0.95 15.69 -3.38
CA LYS A 69 -2.06 16.59 -3.66
C LYS A 69 -3.18 16.41 -2.63
N LEU A 70 -3.68 15.19 -2.47
CA LEU A 70 -4.84 14.91 -1.61
C LEU A 70 -4.55 15.14 -0.13
N GLU A 71 -3.33 14.86 0.34
CA GLU A 71 -2.93 15.13 1.72
C GLU A 71 -2.97 16.64 2.02
N LYS A 72 -2.55 17.48 1.06
CA LYS A 72 -2.54 18.95 1.18
C LYS A 72 -3.89 19.60 0.93
N THR A 73 -4.85 18.89 0.34
CA THR A 73 -6.22 19.40 0.16
C THR A 73 -6.89 19.53 1.51
N LYS A 74 -7.35 20.76 1.84
CA LYS A 74 -8.10 21.02 3.08
C LYS A 74 -9.30 20.11 3.19
N THR A 75 -9.66 19.69 4.40
CA THR A 75 -10.74 18.72 4.62
C THR A 75 -12.06 19.17 4.02
N ALA A 76 -12.38 20.46 4.12
CA ALA A 76 -13.59 21.07 3.55
C ALA A 76 -13.61 21.12 2.02
N GLU A 77 -12.45 21.01 1.37
CA GLU A 77 -12.28 21.07 -0.09
C GLU A 77 -12.09 19.67 -0.70
N ARG A 78 -12.07 18.62 0.12
CA ARG A 78 -11.86 17.25 -0.36
C ARG A 78 -13.03 16.81 -1.23
N PRO A 79 -12.75 16.13 -2.37
CA PRO A 79 -13.79 15.69 -3.26
C PRO A 79 -14.74 14.71 -2.55
N SER A 80 -16.02 15.05 -2.54
CA SER A 80 -17.05 14.12 -2.07
C SER A 80 -17.14 12.92 -3.03
N GLY A 81 -17.32 11.72 -2.49
CA GLY A 81 -17.46 10.51 -3.30
C GLY A 81 -16.14 9.90 -3.79
N LEU A 82 -14.99 10.40 -3.33
CA LEU A 82 -13.68 9.76 -3.51
C LEU A 82 -13.15 9.21 -2.19
N THR A 83 -12.84 7.92 -2.16
CA THR A 83 -11.99 7.31 -1.13
C THR A 83 -10.60 7.08 -1.72
N ALA A 84 -9.55 7.49 -1.01
CA ALA A 84 -8.17 7.30 -1.43
C ALA A 84 -7.34 6.68 -0.29
N SER A 85 -6.94 5.42 -0.46
CA SER A 85 -6.23 4.65 0.57
C SER A 85 -4.80 4.35 0.12
N VAL A 86 -3.83 4.80 0.92
CA VAL A 86 -2.41 4.54 0.67
C VAL A 86 -2.05 3.18 1.24
N ARG A 87 -1.63 2.26 0.38
CA ARG A 87 -1.07 0.96 0.75
C ARG A 87 0.45 0.99 0.59
N PRO A 88 1.19 -0.01 1.10
CA PRO A 88 2.65 0.00 1.04
C PRO A 88 3.22 0.25 -0.36
N ALA A 89 2.65 -0.34 -1.41
CA ALA A 89 3.17 -0.26 -2.78
C ALA A 89 2.27 0.50 -3.77
N GLU A 90 1.08 0.92 -3.35
CA GLU A 90 0.06 1.42 -4.26
C GLU A 90 -0.90 2.39 -3.56
N LEU A 91 -1.46 3.31 -4.33
CA LEU A 91 -2.60 4.11 -3.94
C LEU A 91 -3.86 3.49 -4.56
N VAL A 92 -4.85 3.17 -3.71
CA VAL A 92 -6.14 2.66 -4.16
C VAL A 92 -7.16 3.79 -4.09
N LEU A 93 -7.71 4.14 -5.24
CA LEU A 93 -8.78 5.11 -5.40
C LEU A 93 -10.10 4.36 -5.63
N SER A 94 -11.15 4.76 -4.93
CA SER A 94 -12.49 4.22 -5.08
C SER A 94 -13.49 5.37 -5.24
N ALA A 95 -14.24 5.36 -6.35
CA ALA A 95 -15.34 6.29 -6.59
C ALA A 95 -16.63 5.79 -5.92
N LYS A 96 -17.56 6.71 -5.64
CA LYS A 96 -18.87 6.38 -5.05
C LYS A 96 -19.71 5.45 -5.94
N SER A 97 -19.47 5.47 -7.25
CA SER A 97 -20.05 4.55 -8.24
C SER A 97 -19.62 3.09 -8.01
N GLY A 98 -18.53 2.84 -7.28
CA GLY A 98 -17.95 1.53 -7.04
C GLY A 98 -16.73 1.21 -7.91
N GLU A 99 -16.42 2.06 -8.88
CA GLU A 99 -15.20 1.92 -9.70
C GLU A 99 -13.94 2.13 -8.86
N GLN A 100 -12.90 1.32 -9.15
CA GLN A 100 -11.61 1.40 -8.48
C GLN A 100 -10.49 1.65 -9.49
N LYS A 101 -9.48 2.39 -9.05
CA LYS A 101 -8.25 2.64 -9.78
C LYS A 101 -7.07 2.53 -8.84
N THR A 102 -6.07 1.76 -9.24
CA THR A 102 -4.82 1.61 -8.49
C THR A 102 -3.71 2.36 -9.19
N LEU A 103 -2.95 3.15 -8.46
CA LEU A 103 -1.75 3.83 -8.93
C LEU A 103 -0.52 3.26 -8.20
N PRO A 104 0.53 2.82 -8.91
CA PRO A 104 1.75 2.39 -8.25
C PRO A 104 2.40 3.55 -7.50
N LEU A 105 2.98 3.26 -6.33
CA LEU A 105 3.83 4.19 -5.61
C LEU A 105 5.31 3.93 -5.96
N PRO A 106 6.21 4.89 -5.72
CA PRO A 106 7.64 4.71 -6.02
C PRO A 106 8.22 3.45 -5.36
N GLU A 107 9.06 2.73 -6.12
CA GLU A 107 9.67 1.48 -5.67
C GLU A 107 10.75 1.66 -4.61
N ASP A 108 11.21 2.89 -4.39
CA ASP A 108 12.26 3.25 -3.43
C ASP A 108 11.71 3.96 -2.18
N LYS A 109 10.44 4.40 -2.20
CA LYS A 109 9.82 5.17 -1.12
C LYS A 109 8.59 4.49 -0.51
N PHE A 110 8.45 4.58 0.80
CA PHE A 110 7.28 4.19 1.58
C PHE A 110 6.59 5.46 2.10
N TYR A 111 5.26 5.53 2.01
CA TYR A 111 4.50 6.62 2.61
C TYR A 111 3.98 6.21 3.98
N LEU A 112 4.44 6.91 5.02
CA LEU A 112 3.93 6.77 6.38
C LEU A 112 3.20 8.04 6.77
N SER A 113 1.91 7.94 7.07
CA SER A 113 1.10 9.04 7.58
C SER A 113 0.92 8.91 9.08
N VAL A 114 1.33 9.94 9.83
CA VAL A 114 1.38 9.91 11.30
C VAL A 114 0.39 10.92 11.86
N ALA A 115 -0.52 10.48 12.74
CA ALA A 115 -1.39 11.36 13.51
C ALA A 115 -1.06 11.23 15.01
N PRO A 116 -0.28 12.16 15.59
CA PRO A 116 -0.09 12.22 17.02
C PRO A 116 -1.39 12.64 17.73
N TYR A 117 -1.54 12.23 18.99
CA TYR A 117 -2.71 12.58 19.79
C TYR A 117 -2.38 12.75 21.28
N LEU A 118 -3.26 13.43 22.00
CA LEU A 118 -3.24 13.67 23.44
C LEU A 118 -4.35 12.87 24.14
N ALA A 119 -5.60 12.96 23.66
CA ALA A 119 -6.74 12.36 24.36
C ALA A 119 -7.32 11.16 23.61
N GLN A 120 -7.65 11.31 22.33
CA GLN A 120 -8.34 10.28 21.55
C GLN A 120 -7.63 9.93 20.24
N SER A 121 -7.78 8.67 19.85
CA SER A 121 -7.29 8.15 18.57
C SER A 121 -8.25 7.08 18.04
N HIS A 122 -7.91 6.50 16.90
CA HIS A 122 -8.65 5.43 16.24
C HIS A 122 -7.70 4.43 15.60
N ASP A 123 -8.15 3.19 15.44
CA ASP A 123 -7.40 2.17 14.72
C ASP A 123 -7.35 2.50 13.23
N CYS A 124 -6.16 2.41 12.64
CA CYS A 124 -5.93 2.70 11.24
C CYS A 124 -4.73 1.90 10.75
N THR A 125 -4.93 1.02 9.76
CA THR A 125 -3.83 0.23 9.16
C THR A 125 -3.31 0.87 7.88
N TYR A 126 -4.22 1.29 7.00
CA TYR A 126 -3.89 1.98 5.76
C TYR A 126 -4.45 3.39 5.77
N HIS A 127 -3.60 4.36 5.50
CA HIS A 127 -3.99 5.76 5.59
C HIS A 127 -5.07 6.09 4.56
N SER A 128 -6.16 6.69 5.02
CA SER A 128 -7.17 7.26 4.12
C SER A 128 -6.93 8.76 3.97
N LEU A 129 -6.50 9.17 2.78
CA LEU A 129 -6.25 10.57 2.44
C LEU A 129 -7.52 11.41 2.47
N THR A 130 -8.70 10.81 2.28
CA THR A 130 -9.95 11.57 2.15
C THR A 130 -10.87 11.47 3.36
N THR A 131 -10.71 10.46 4.23
CA THR A 131 -11.68 10.21 5.31
C THR A 131 -11.11 10.15 6.73
N CYS A 132 -9.80 9.96 6.91
CA CYS A 132 -9.22 9.92 8.26
C CYS A 132 -9.10 11.34 8.84
N GLN A 133 -9.37 11.47 10.13
CA GLN A 133 -9.20 12.69 10.92
C GLN A 133 -8.47 12.36 12.23
N GLY A 134 -7.28 12.92 12.39
CA GLY A 134 -6.51 12.96 13.63
C GLY A 134 -6.94 14.13 14.52
N GLU A 135 -6.58 14.03 15.80
CA GLU A 135 -6.95 15.02 16.82
C GLU A 135 -6.21 16.35 16.64
N LEU A 136 -4.90 16.30 16.33
CA LEU A 136 -4.03 17.47 16.31
C LEU A 136 -3.90 18.06 14.91
N ALA A 137 -4.94 18.74 14.43
CA ALA A 137 -4.93 19.44 13.13
C ALA A 137 -4.13 20.75 13.16
N ASN A 138 -3.39 21.03 12.07
CA ASN A 138 -2.64 22.28 11.88
C ASN A 138 -1.64 22.59 13.02
N GLN A 139 -1.09 21.54 13.65
CA GLN A 139 -0.20 21.63 14.81
C GLN A 139 1.27 21.56 14.37
N ASN A 140 2.12 22.39 14.95
CA ASN A 140 3.56 22.33 14.72
C ASN A 140 4.15 21.11 15.41
N VAL A 141 4.92 20.32 14.66
CA VAL A 141 5.56 19.11 15.15
C VAL A 141 7.04 19.08 14.75
N THR A 142 7.85 18.41 15.56
CA THR A 142 9.23 18.04 15.21
C THR A 142 9.29 16.52 15.07
N VAL A 143 9.77 16.04 13.93
CA VAL A 143 9.86 14.61 13.61
C VAL A 143 11.31 14.20 13.43
N SER A 144 11.70 13.11 14.08
CA SER A 144 12.97 12.42 13.87
C SER A 144 12.71 10.97 13.53
N PHE A 145 13.49 10.41 12.61
CA PHE A 145 13.45 8.99 12.26
C PHE A 145 14.87 8.48 12.12
N THR A 146 15.27 7.58 13.00
CA THR A 146 16.61 6.95 13.00
C THR A 146 16.44 5.47 12.68
N ALA A 147 17.01 5.03 11.57
CA ALA A 147 17.03 3.62 11.20
C ALA A 147 17.84 2.80 12.21
N ASP A 148 17.53 1.51 12.34
CA ASP A 148 18.21 0.63 13.31
C ASP A 148 19.72 0.48 13.06
N ASP A 149 20.20 0.80 11.85
CA ASP A 149 21.62 0.86 11.51
C ASP A 149 22.32 2.17 11.92
N GLY A 150 21.59 3.06 12.60
CA GLY A 150 22.08 4.35 13.11
C GLY A 150 21.98 5.50 12.11
N ARG A 151 21.53 5.28 10.88
CA ARG A 151 21.31 6.38 9.92
C ARG A 151 20.13 7.24 10.36
N LYS A 152 20.38 8.54 10.48
CA LYS A 152 19.31 9.53 10.65
C LYS A 152 18.63 9.81 9.30
N ILE A 153 17.44 9.27 9.11
CA ILE A 153 16.64 9.49 7.90
C ILE A 153 15.94 10.85 7.96
N LEU A 154 15.44 11.22 9.13
CA LEU A 154 14.94 12.56 9.45
C LEU A 154 15.61 13.01 10.76
N ASP A 155 16.18 14.22 10.77
CA ASP A 155 16.85 14.78 11.95
C ASP A 155 16.16 16.10 12.34
N HIS A 156 15.28 16.02 13.35
CA HIS A 156 14.53 17.17 13.87
C HIS A 156 13.80 17.99 12.79
N ALA A 157 13.15 17.30 11.85
CA ALA A 157 12.38 17.94 10.78
C ALA A 157 11.19 18.71 11.39
N LYS A 158 11.15 20.01 11.16
CA LYS A 158 10.06 20.89 11.58
C LYS A 158 8.95 20.85 10.54
N LEU A 159 7.80 20.32 10.92
CA LEU A 159 6.64 20.12 10.06
C LEU A 159 5.38 20.68 10.73
N THR A 160 4.29 20.71 10.00
CA THR A 160 2.96 21.03 10.51
C THR A 160 2.03 19.89 10.11
N THR A 161 1.24 19.36 11.03
CA THR A 161 0.18 18.41 10.66
C THR A 161 -0.81 19.09 9.73
N ASN A 162 -1.32 18.36 8.75
CA ASN A 162 -2.30 18.90 7.81
C ASN A 162 -3.65 19.14 8.52
N ASP A 163 -4.61 19.65 7.76
CA ASP A 163 -5.96 19.97 8.24
C ASP A 163 -6.71 18.73 8.79
N ASN A 164 -6.35 17.54 8.33
CA ASN A 164 -6.83 16.27 8.86
C ASN A 164 -6.07 15.77 10.09
N GLY A 165 -5.09 16.51 10.63
CA GLY A 165 -4.28 16.09 11.77
C GLY A 165 -3.19 15.06 11.51
N PHE A 166 -2.89 14.75 10.24
CA PHE A 166 -1.80 13.85 9.87
C PHE A 166 -0.60 14.60 9.31
N VAL A 167 0.60 14.03 9.49
CA VAL A 167 1.81 14.42 8.77
C VAL A 167 2.29 13.25 7.92
N GLY A 168 2.42 13.49 6.61
CA GLY A 168 2.88 12.50 5.64
C GLY A 168 4.40 12.50 5.50
N LEU A 169 5.01 11.32 5.53
CA LEU A 169 6.46 11.12 5.42
C LEU A 169 6.77 10.15 4.28
N TRP A 170 7.55 10.60 3.30
CA TRP A 170 8.16 9.72 2.29
C TRP A 170 9.50 9.21 2.80
N LEU A 171 9.53 7.96 3.25
CA LEU A 171 10.69 7.30 3.85
C LEU A 171 11.33 6.31 2.86
N PRO A 172 12.61 5.96 2.98
CA PRO A 172 13.18 4.82 2.26
C PRO A 172 12.42 3.54 2.57
N ARG A 173 12.27 2.64 1.60
CA ARG A 173 11.65 1.33 1.82
C ARG A 173 12.57 0.34 2.56
N ASN A 174 11.93 -0.69 3.11
CA ASN A 174 12.58 -1.89 3.66
C ASN A 174 13.60 -1.59 4.76
N ILE A 175 13.31 -0.57 5.57
CA ILE A 175 14.04 -0.26 6.78
C ILE A 175 13.11 -0.27 7.99
N THR A 176 13.69 -0.54 9.15
CA THR A 176 13.09 -0.39 10.47
C THR A 176 13.83 0.68 11.24
N GLY A 177 13.15 1.35 12.17
CA GLY A 177 13.77 2.37 12.98
C GLY A 177 12.83 3.05 13.96
N GLU A 178 13.43 3.86 14.82
CA GLU A 178 12.73 4.63 15.82
C GLU A 178 12.24 5.96 15.25
N LEU A 179 10.92 6.16 15.24
CA LEU A 179 10.27 7.41 14.91
C LEU A 179 9.89 8.13 16.20
N THR A 180 10.32 9.38 16.35
CA THR A 180 9.89 10.28 17.42
C THR A 180 9.15 11.47 16.84
N ILE A 181 8.03 11.83 17.45
CA ILE A 181 7.28 13.05 17.15
C ILE A 181 7.08 13.85 18.43
N THR A 182 7.38 15.15 18.37
CA THR A 182 7.27 16.08 19.50
C THR A 182 6.37 17.24 19.11
N SER A 183 5.46 17.63 20.01
CA SER A 183 4.65 18.85 19.92
C SER A 183 4.52 19.47 21.31
N ASP A 184 4.71 20.79 21.40
CA ASP A 184 4.53 21.55 22.65
C ASP A 184 5.26 20.97 23.88
N GLY A 185 6.44 20.38 23.66
CA GLY A 185 7.27 19.76 24.69
C GLY A 185 6.91 18.32 25.06
N LEU A 186 5.78 17.80 24.57
CA LEU A 186 5.36 16.40 24.74
C LEU A 186 5.83 15.55 23.57
N SER A 187 6.16 14.29 23.82
CA SER A 187 6.71 13.41 22.78
C SER A 187 6.08 12.02 22.78
N ALA A 188 6.10 11.39 21.62
CA ALA A 188 5.84 9.97 21.45
C ALA A 188 6.95 9.35 20.61
N THR A 189 7.32 8.12 20.94
CA THR A 189 8.34 7.36 20.22
C THR A 189 7.83 5.95 19.94
N GLN A 190 8.04 5.46 18.74
CA GLN A 190 7.65 4.11 18.35
C GLN A 190 8.60 3.53 17.31
N GLN A 191 8.81 2.22 17.38
CA GLN A 191 9.47 1.45 16.33
C GLN A 191 8.53 1.27 15.13
N VAL A 192 9.01 1.62 13.93
CA VAL A 192 8.24 1.57 12.69
C VAL A 192 9.00 0.82 11.60
N GLY A 193 8.27 0.13 10.72
CA GLY A 193 8.79 -0.53 9.53
C GLY A 193 8.27 0.14 8.25
N THR A 194 8.98 -0.06 7.14
CA THR A 194 8.66 0.49 5.80
C THR A 194 8.67 -0.59 4.71
N GLY A 195 8.41 -1.82 5.11
CA GLY A 195 8.32 -3.01 4.27
C GLY A 195 6.96 -3.21 3.62
N ARG A 196 6.80 -4.31 2.89
CA ARG A 196 5.61 -4.60 2.06
C ARG A 196 4.33 -4.86 2.85
N SER A 197 4.44 -5.24 4.12
CA SER A 197 3.33 -5.55 5.01
C SER A 197 3.11 -4.52 6.12
N ASP A 198 3.94 -3.48 6.17
CA ASP A 198 3.88 -2.49 7.24
C ASP A 198 2.72 -1.52 7.04
N PRO A 199 2.09 -1.03 8.12
CA PRO A 199 0.99 -0.08 8.03
C PRO A 199 1.49 1.26 7.50
N THR A 200 0.66 1.91 6.69
CA THR A 200 0.92 3.27 6.16
C THR A 200 0.27 4.35 7.03
N CYS A 201 -0.48 3.95 8.06
CA CYS A 201 -1.17 4.84 8.99
C CYS A 201 -0.68 4.58 10.42
N LEU A 202 -0.20 5.63 11.08
CA LEU A 202 0.31 5.55 12.45
C LEU A 202 -0.46 6.51 13.35
N THR A 203 -1.45 5.96 14.06
CA THR A 203 -2.35 6.70 14.96
C THR A 203 -2.10 6.36 16.43
N THR A 204 -1.08 5.55 16.74
CA THR A 204 -0.76 5.08 18.10
C THR A 204 0.22 5.97 18.86
N MET A 205 0.58 7.13 18.31
CA MET A 205 1.58 8.06 18.87
C MET A 205 0.94 9.01 19.90
N LYS A 206 0.73 8.53 21.14
CA LYS A 206 0.22 9.36 22.24
C LYS A 206 1.33 10.23 22.82
N LEU A 207 1.21 11.55 22.71
CA LEU A 207 2.18 12.49 23.27
C LEU A 207 2.06 12.56 24.80
N ALA A 208 3.20 12.46 25.48
CA ALA A 208 3.32 12.59 26.93
C ALA A 208 4.66 13.22 27.36
#